data_AF-A0A9X8M7Z7-F1
#
_entry.id   AF-A0A9X8M7Z7-F1
#
_cell.length_a   1.000
_cell.length_b   1.000
_cell.length_c   1.000
_cell.angle_alpha   90.00
_cell.angle_beta   90.00
_cell.angle_gamma   90.00
#
_symmetry.space_group_name_H-M   'P 1'
#
loop_
_entity.id
_entity.type
_entity.pdbx_description
1 polymer ?
#
loop_
_entity_poly.entity_id
_entity_poly.type
_entity_poly.pdbx_seq_one_letter_code
_entity_poly.pdbx_strand_id
1 'polypeptide(L)'
;MKIWQLKSSTDDYETFQLLNYEEDKKYFKTSFNSMVSLSDSWTPKFIEVKDEGKSSDSPIFWGKSGVQIISEKAKNVLEPIVGDNIEFLPLIHKQTNKKYYAYACFKGVGST
;
A
#
# COMPACT_ATOMS: atom_id res chain seq x y z
N MET A 1 32.24 -5.40 23.15
CA MET A 1 31.09 -4.65 22.62
C MET A 1 30.65 -5.35 21.34
N LYS A 2 29.40 -5.81 21.25
CA LYS A 2 28.89 -6.48 20.04
C LYS A 2 28.06 -5.47 19.23
N ILE A 3 28.38 -5.31 17.96
CA ILE A 3 27.61 -4.52 17.01
C ILE A 3 26.78 -5.51 16.20
N TRP A 4 25.45 -5.36 16.27
CA TRP A 4 24.51 -6.19 15.52
C TRP A 4 24.05 -5.43 14.28
N GLN A 5 24.11 -6.08 13.12
CA GLN A 5 23.54 -5.55 11.89
C GLN A 5 22.16 -6.16 11.69
N LEU A 6 21.13 -5.31 11.66
CA LEU A 6 19.81 -5.72 11.23
C LEU A 6 19.83 -5.81 9.68
N LYS A 7 19.69 -7.02 9.15
CA LYS A 7 19.47 -7.23 7.71
C LYS A 7 18.01 -7.64 7.51
N SER A 8 17.30 -6.88 6.69
CA SER A 8 15.98 -7.28 6.20
C SER A 8 16.18 -8.15 4.96
N SER A 9 15.79 -9.43 5.01
CA SER A 9 15.63 -10.25 3.81
C SER A 9 14.14 -10.34 3.50
N THR A 10 13.72 -9.69 2.43
CA THR A 10 12.34 -9.72 1.95
C THR A 10 12.13 -10.72 0.82
N ASP A 11 13.19 -11.40 0.40
CA ASP A 11 13.24 -12.24 -0.80
C ASP A 11 12.36 -13.51 -0.70
N ASP A 12 12.00 -13.92 0.52
CA ASP A 12 11.12 -15.06 0.77
C ASP A 12 9.63 -14.71 0.70
N TYR A 13 9.27 -13.43 0.58
CA TYR A 13 7.89 -12.97 0.69
C TYR A 13 7.29 -12.68 -0.68
N GLU A 14 5.98 -12.90 -0.78
CA GLU A 14 5.24 -12.54 -1.98
C GLU A 14 5.32 -11.04 -2.20
N THR A 15 5.44 -10.67 -3.47
CA THR A 15 5.43 -9.27 -3.89
C THR A 15 4.27 -9.03 -4.84
N PHE A 16 3.72 -7.83 -4.78
CA PHE A 16 2.57 -7.45 -5.59
C PHE A 16 2.93 -6.39 -6.62
N GLN A 17 2.24 -6.40 -7.76
CA GLN A 17 2.25 -5.32 -8.73
C GLN A 17 0.83 -4.93 -9.15
N LEU A 18 0.70 -3.74 -9.72
CA LEU A 18 -0.56 -3.30 -10.35
C LEU A 18 -0.83 -4.13 -11.60
N LEU A 19 -2.08 -4.60 -11.75
CA LEU A 19 -2.50 -5.33 -12.94
C LEU A 19 -2.39 -4.46 -14.19
N ASN A 20 -2.90 -3.22 -14.13
CA ASN A 20 -2.82 -2.25 -15.22
C ASN A 20 -1.67 -1.26 -14.96
N TYR A 21 -0.45 -1.79 -14.84
CA TYR A 21 0.71 -1.03 -14.34
C TYR A 21 0.94 0.30 -15.05
N GLU A 22 0.91 0.37 -16.37
CA GLU A 22 1.22 1.62 -17.10
C GLU A 22 0.15 2.71 -16.87
N GLU A 23 -1.12 2.35 -16.83
CA GLU A 23 -2.22 3.28 -16.61
C GLU A 23 -2.26 3.77 -15.15
N ASP A 24 -2.23 2.83 -14.22
CA ASP A 24 -2.43 3.11 -12.81
C ASP A 24 -1.19 3.76 -12.18
N LYS A 25 0.02 3.41 -12.62
CA LYS A 25 1.26 4.03 -12.10
C LYS A 25 1.27 5.54 -12.26
N LYS A 26 0.71 6.06 -13.36
CA LYS A 26 0.62 7.52 -13.57
C LYS A 26 -0.20 8.16 -12.45
N TYR A 27 -1.37 7.58 -12.15
CA TYR A 27 -2.23 8.02 -11.06
C TYR A 27 -1.51 7.97 -9.71
N PHE A 28 -0.83 6.85 -9.41
CA PHE A 28 -0.09 6.72 -8.17
C PHE A 28 1.07 7.71 -8.04
N LYS A 29 1.71 8.09 -9.15
CA LYS A 29 2.81 9.05 -9.14
C LYS A 29 2.34 10.50 -9.01
N THR A 30 1.21 10.86 -9.61
CA THR A 30 0.75 12.26 -9.68
C THR A 30 -0.23 12.64 -8.59
N SER A 31 -1.11 11.72 -8.20
CA SER A 31 -2.32 12.05 -7.44
C SER A 31 -2.36 11.41 -6.05
N PHE A 32 -1.61 10.32 -5.83
CA PHE A 32 -1.67 9.55 -4.58
C PHE A 32 -1.20 10.32 -3.34
N ASN A 33 -0.23 11.22 -3.51
CA ASN A 33 0.29 12.07 -2.42
C ASN A 33 -0.33 13.47 -2.42
N SER A 34 -1.52 13.64 -3.01
CA SER A 34 -2.19 14.94 -3.03
C SER A 34 -2.74 15.32 -1.65
N MET A 35 -3.01 16.61 -1.44
CA MET A 35 -3.69 17.10 -0.22
C MET A 35 -5.20 16.85 -0.23
N VAL A 36 -5.74 16.29 -1.31
CA VAL A 36 -7.18 16.08 -1.50
C VAL A 36 -7.50 14.62 -1.27
N SER A 37 -8.59 14.35 -0.53
CA SER A 37 -9.15 13.01 -0.34
C SER A 37 -9.27 12.28 -1.66
N LEU A 38 -8.82 11.03 -1.69
CA LEU A 38 -8.88 10.19 -2.89
C LEU A 38 -10.08 9.24 -2.86
N SER A 39 -10.67 9.04 -1.69
CA SER A 39 -11.79 8.13 -1.46
C SER A 39 -12.96 8.34 -2.42
N ASP A 40 -13.35 9.61 -2.67
CA ASP A 40 -14.45 9.94 -3.58
C ASP A 40 -14.14 9.67 -5.06
N SER A 41 -12.86 9.68 -5.43
CA SER A 41 -12.40 9.46 -6.81
C SER A 41 -11.80 8.06 -7.01
N TRP A 42 -11.78 7.24 -5.97
CA TRP A 42 -11.06 5.97 -6.00
C TRP A 42 -11.80 4.97 -6.85
N THR A 43 -11.12 4.51 -7.89
CA THR A 43 -11.60 3.42 -8.74
C THR A 43 -10.96 2.11 -8.28
N PRO A 44 -11.71 0.99 -8.25
CA PRO A 44 -11.14 -0.30 -7.85
C PRO A 44 -9.88 -0.61 -8.67
N LYS A 45 -8.76 -0.79 -7.98
CA LYS A 45 -7.49 -1.18 -8.59
C LYS A 45 -7.19 -2.63 -8.26
N PHE A 46 -6.72 -3.36 -9.26
CA PHE A 46 -6.37 -4.77 -9.12
C PHE A 46 -4.87 -4.94 -8.97
N ILE A 47 -4.50 -5.87 -8.10
CA ILE A 47 -3.11 -6.29 -7.89
C ILE A 47 -2.96 -7.77 -8.22
N GLU A 48 -1.76 -8.14 -8.64
CA GLU A 48 -1.37 -9.53 -8.87
C GLU A 48 -0.01 -9.81 -8.27
N VAL A 49 0.23 -11.08 -7.94
CA VAL A 49 1.53 -11.55 -7.47
C VAL A 49 2.53 -11.39 -8.60
N LYS A 50 3.65 -10.72 -8.30
CA LYS A 50 4.79 -10.59 -9.21
C LYS A 50 5.84 -11.65 -8.92
N ASP A 51 6.22 -11.78 -7.65
CA ASP A 51 7.13 -12.82 -7.17
C ASP A 51 6.39 -13.64 -6.11
N GLU A 52 6.36 -14.96 -6.27
CA GLU A 52 5.73 -15.87 -5.31
C GLU A 52 6.55 -15.94 -4.02
N GLY A 53 5.86 -16.16 -2.89
CA GLY A 53 6.53 -16.29 -1.60
C GLY A 53 5.56 -16.43 -0.44
N LYS A 54 6.07 -16.23 0.77
CA LYS A 54 5.28 -16.22 2.01
C LYS A 54 4.38 -14.99 2.03
N SER A 55 3.16 -15.15 2.55
CA SER A 55 2.25 -14.02 2.72
C SER A 55 2.71 -13.08 3.83
N SER A 56 2.43 -11.79 3.66
CA SER A 56 2.82 -10.72 4.58
C SER A 56 1.68 -9.74 4.81
N ASP A 57 1.61 -9.21 6.04
CA ASP A 57 0.69 -8.13 6.40
C ASP A 57 1.13 -6.75 5.83
N SER A 58 2.38 -6.63 5.37
CA SER A 58 2.95 -5.46 4.67
C SER A 58 3.86 -5.93 3.52
N PRO A 59 3.29 -6.47 2.43
CA PRO A 59 4.06 -7.03 1.32
C PRO A 59 4.77 -5.92 0.50
N ILE A 60 5.81 -6.32 -0.24
CA ILE A 60 6.47 -5.40 -1.17
C ILE A 60 5.52 -5.10 -2.33
N PHE A 61 5.41 -3.83 -2.67
CA PHE A 61 4.59 -3.37 -3.79
C PHE A 61 5.43 -2.72 -4.90
N TRP A 62 5.52 -3.42 -6.03
CA TRP A 62 6.25 -3.00 -7.22
C TRP A 62 5.42 -2.05 -8.10
N GLY A 63 5.05 -0.89 -7.57
CA GLY A 63 4.34 0.17 -8.31
C GLY A 63 5.23 1.31 -8.83
N LYS A 64 6.51 1.35 -8.44
CA LYS A 64 7.43 2.52 -8.59
C LYS A 64 6.85 3.85 -8.06
N SER A 65 5.83 3.78 -7.20
CA SER A 65 5.13 4.93 -6.62
C SER A 65 5.60 5.26 -5.20
N GLY A 66 6.38 4.38 -4.57
CA GLY A 66 6.75 4.50 -3.15
C GLY A 66 5.58 4.21 -2.19
N VAL A 67 4.49 3.68 -2.71
CA VAL A 67 3.27 3.39 -1.95
C VAL A 67 3.42 2.08 -1.18
N GLN A 68 3.09 2.14 0.10
CA GLN A 68 3.01 0.98 0.96
C GLN A 68 1.59 0.41 0.89
N ILE A 69 1.50 -0.91 0.76
CA ILE A 69 0.23 -1.63 0.85
C ILE A 69 0.25 -2.55 2.06
N ILE A 70 -0.92 -2.75 2.65
CA ILE A 70 -1.09 -3.57 3.85
C ILE A 70 -2.28 -4.50 3.69
N SER A 71 -2.27 -5.61 4.44
CA SER A 71 -3.42 -6.51 4.52
C SER A 71 -4.61 -5.84 5.22
N GLU A 72 -5.82 -6.36 5.00
CA GLU A 72 -7.02 -5.95 5.76
C GLU A 72 -6.84 -6.12 7.27
N LYS A 73 -6.13 -7.17 7.69
CA LYS A 73 -5.81 -7.41 9.09
C LYS A 73 -4.94 -6.29 9.68
N ALA A 74 -3.87 -5.90 8.97
CA ALA A 74 -3.02 -4.79 9.40
C ALA A 74 -3.77 -3.46 9.38
N LYS A 75 -4.63 -3.23 8.38
CA LYS A 75 -5.51 -2.06 8.30
C LYS A 75 -6.38 -1.92 9.56
N ASN A 76 -7.04 -3.01 9.98
CA ASN A 76 -7.89 -3.01 11.18
C ASN A 76 -7.12 -2.73 12.48
N VAL A 77 -5.82 -3.05 12.54
CA VAL A 77 -4.95 -2.72 13.68
C VAL A 77 -4.50 -1.26 13.64
N LEU A 78 -4.18 -0.74 12.46
CA LEU A 78 -3.62 0.61 12.29
C LEU A 78 -4.67 1.71 12.28
N GLU A 79 -5.85 1.46 11.71
CA GLU A 79 -6.95 2.42 11.58
C GLU A 79 -7.28 3.18 12.88
N PRO A 80 -7.46 2.54 14.04
CA PRO A 80 -7.73 3.26 15.29
C PRO A 80 -6.54 4.07 15.83
N ILE A 81 -5.32 3.83 15.33
CA ILE A 81 -4.08 4.48 15.79
C ILE A 81 -3.78 5.73 14.96
N VAL A 82 -3.99 5.65 13.64
CA VAL A 82 -3.56 6.71 12.70
C VAL A 82 -4.58 7.86 12.57
N GLY A 83 -5.83 7.62 12.96
CA GLY A 83 -6.91 8.61 12.92
C GLY A 83 -7.21 9.10 11.48
N ASP A 84 -7.82 10.28 11.38
CA ASP A 84 -8.41 10.78 10.13
C ASP A 84 -7.39 11.35 9.12
N ASN A 85 -6.09 11.30 9.45
CA ASN A 85 -5.04 11.84 8.57
C ASN A 85 -4.63 10.87 7.46
N ILE A 86 -5.25 9.70 7.40
CA ILE A 86 -4.84 8.60 6.53
C ILE A 86 -6.05 7.98 5.85
N GLU A 87 -5.92 7.74 4.54
CA GLU A 87 -6.90 6.97 3.78
C GLU A 87 -6.34 5.59 3.45
N PHE A 88 -7.19 4.60 3.69
CA PHE A 88 -6.98 3.22 3.30
C PHE A 88 -7.73 2.96 2.00
N LEU A 89 -7.00 2.99 0.88
CA LEU A 89 -7.57 2.88 -0.45
C LEU A 89 -7.57 1.42 -0.91
N PRO A 90 -8.73 0.82 -1.21
CA PRO A 90 -8.83 -0.62 -1.43
C PRO A 90 -8.19 -1.07 -2.75
N LEU A 91 -7.42 -2.15 -2.65
CA LEU A 91 -6.82 -2.91 -3.74
C LEU A 91 -7.37 -4.34 -3.72
N ILE A 92 -7.66 -4.89 -4.90
CA ILE A 92 -8.28 -6.22 -5.03
C ILE A 92 -7.28 -7.19 -5.66
N HIS A 93 -6.97 -8.27 -4.95
CA HIS A 93 -6.13 -9.33 -5.48
C HIS A 93 -6.87 -10.09 -6.59
N LYS A 94 -6.33 -10.07 -7.81
CA LYS A 94 -6.97 -10.60 -9.03
C LYS A 94 -7.45 -12.05 -8.91
N GLN A 95 -6.63 -12.95 -8.36
CA GLN A 95 -6.93 -14.38 -8.28
C GLN A 95 -7.82 -14.76 -7.08
N THR A 96 -7.62 -14.10 -5.92
CA THR A 96 -8.26 -14.52 -4.66
C THR A 96 -9.38 -13.60 -4.21
N ASN A 97 -9.56 -12.44 -4.86
CA ASN A 97 -10.44 -11.35 -4.44
C ASN A 97 -10.19 -10.84 -3.01
N LYS A 98 -9.04 -11.20 -2.40
CA LYS A 98 -8.62 -10.66 -1.12
C LYS A 98 -8.35 -9.17 -1.23
N LYS A 99 -8.75 -8.44 -0.19
CA LYS A 99 -8.52 -6.99 -0.10
C LYS A 99 -7.19 -6.69 0.54
N TYR A 100 -6.46 -5.80 -0.10
CA TYR A 100 -5.34 -5.08 0.45
C TYR A 100 -5.66 -3.59 0.42
N TYR A 101 -4.89 -2.79 1.14
CA TYR A 101 -5.13 -1.35 1.22
C TYR A 101 -3.83 -0.62 0.96
N ALA A 102 -3.87 0.32 0.01
CA ALA A 102 -2.82 1.31 -0.15
C ALA A 102 -3.00 2.38 0.92
N TYR A 103 -1.91 2.68 1.62
CA TYR A 103 -1.88 3.67 2.71
C TYR A 103 -1.46 5.04 2.15
N ALA A 104 -2.38 6.00 2.16
CA ALA A 104 -2.14 7.37 1.70
C ALA A 104 -2.23 8.37 2.88
N CYS A 105 -1.21 9.20 3.07
CA CYS A 105 -1.25 10.26 4.09
C CYS A 105 -1.79 11.56 3.50
N PHE A 106 -2.76 12.17 4.19
CA PHE A 106 -3.09 13.58 3.99
C PHE A 106 -2.04 14.42 4.69
N LYS A 107 -1.40 15.33 3.95
CA LYS A 107 -0.84 16.51 4.60
C LYS A 107 -2.01 17.43 4.93
N GLY A 108 -2.64 17.20 6.08
CA GLY A 108 -3.50 18.21 6.68
C GLY A 108 -2.70 19.51 6.78
N VAL A 109 -3.27 20.62 6.29
CA VAL A 109 -2.75 21.95 6.62
C VAL A 109 -2.70 22.00 8.14
N GLY A 110 -1.51 22.22 8.69
CA GLY A 110 -1.28 22.20 10.13
C GLY A 110 -2.35 23.01 10.85
N SER A 111 -3.05 22.37 11.78
CA SER A 111 -3.80 23.06 12.81
C SER A 111 -2.79 23.76 13.71
N THR A 112 -2.46 25.00 13.37
CA THR A 112 -1.85 26.01 14.26
C THR A 112 -2.47 27.36 13.95
#